data_AF-A0A3D2JDA2-F1
#
_entry.id   AF-A0A3D2JDA2-F1
#
_cell.length_a   1.000
_cell.length_b   1.000
_cell.length_c   1.000
_cell.angle_alpha   90.00
_cell.angle_beta   90.00
_cell.angle_gamma   90.00
#
_symmetry.space_group_name_H-M   'P 1'
#
loop_
_entity.id
_entity.type
_entity.pdbx_description
1 polymer ?
#
loop_
_entity_poly.entity_id
_entity_poly.type
_entity_poly.pdbx_seq_one_letter_code
_entity_poly.pdbx_strand_id
1 'polypeptide(L)' 'MRVLRSDELFPVAQALATQPPTPHGGKRIAIVGDGGGSVVASGDAAIRAGLEVPVLRQETQEALRKLMPARATAT' A
#
# COMPACT_ATOMS: atom_id res chain seq x y z
N MET A 1 13.12 4.91 -13.70
CA MET A 1 13.00 3.72 -12.81
C MET A 1 13.78 2.58 -13.45
N ARG A 2 14.64 1.87 -12.71
CA ARG A 2 15.40 0.72 -13.22
C ARG A 2 14.79 -0.56 -12.68
N VAL A 3 14.54 -1.54 -13.55
CA VAL A 3 14.04 -2.87 -13.21
C VAL A 3 15.17 -3.88 -13.40
N LEU A 4 15.31 -4.82 -12.46
CA LEU A 4 16.39 -5.81 -12.48
C LEU A 4 15.92 -7.22 -12.85
N ARG A 5 14.65 -7.54 -12.58
CA ARG A 5 14.08 -8.87 -12.84
C ARG A 5 13.03 -8.80 -13.95
N SER A 6 13.00 -9.82 -14.80
CA SER A 6 12.09 -9.86 -15.94
C SER A 6 10.61 -9.89 -15.55
N ASP A 7 10.27 -10.50 -14.41
CA ASP A 7 8.91 -10.58 -13.87
C ASP A 7 8.40 -9.24 -13.32
N GLU A 8 9.29 -8.33 -12.95
CA GLU A 8 8.94 -6.98 -12.48
C GLU A 8 8.66 -6.01 -13.65
N LEU A 9 9.13 -6.31 -14.87
CA LEU A 9 9.11 -5.37 -16.00
C LEU A 9 7.69 -4.94 -16.37
N PHE A 10 6.80 -5.91 -16.54
CA PHE A 10 5.42 -5.63 -16.96
C PHE A 10 4.60 -4.94 -15.86
N PRO A 11 4.58 -5.40 -14.59
CA PRO A 11 3.88 -4.72 -13.51
C PRO A 11 4.35 -3.27 -13.31
N VAL A 12 5.66 -3.02 -13.38
CA VAL A 12 6.22 -1.68 -13.24
C VAL A 12 5.81 -0.78 -14.40
N ALA A 13 5.93 -1.26 -15.64
CA ALA A 13 5.54 -0.50 -16.82
C ALA A 13 4.05 -0.15 -16.80
N GLN A 14 3.19 -1.12 -16.43
CA GLN A 14 1.76 -0.91 -16.29
C GLN A 14 1.44 0.16 -15.22
N ALA A 15 2.05 0.06 -14.04
CA ALA A 15 1.82 1.03 -12.97
C ALA A 15 2.20 2.46 -13.41
N LEU A 16 3.35 2.62 -14.07
CA LEU A 16 3.80 3.93 -14.57
C LEU A 16 2.94 4.48 -15.71
N ALA A 17 2.35 3.61 -16.53
CA ALA A 17 1.50 4.02 -17.64
C ALA A 17 0.09 4.42 -17.21
N THR A 18 -0.46 3.78 -16.16
CA THR A 18 -1.87 3.91 -15.82
C THR A 18 -2.16 4.64 -14.52
N GLN A 19 -1.20 4.68 -13.59
CA GLN A 19 -1.43 5.32 -12.28
C GLN A 19 -1.02 6.79 -12.32
N PRO A 20 -1.79 7.68 -11.67
CA PRO A 20 -1.34 9.05 -11.49
C PRO A 20 -0.05 9.08 -10.64
N PRO A 21 0.80 10.10 -10.80
CA PRO A 21 1.91 10.33 -9.89
C PRO A 21 1.44 10.39 -8.44
N THR A 22 2.26 9.97 -7.49
CA THR A 22 1.91 10.08 -6.08
C THR A 22 1.68 11.55 -5.70
N PRO A 23 0.64 11.85 -4.88
CA PRO A 23 0.39 13.21 -4.45
C PRO A 23 1.65 13.81 -3.82
N HIS A 24 2.10 14.95 -4.37
CA HIS A 24 3.28 15.68 -3.92
C HIS A 24 4.59 14.86 -3.92
N GLY A 25 4.68 13.77 -4.69
CA GLY A 25 5.84 12.88 -4.67
C GLY A 25 6.06 12.17 -3.32
N GLY A 26 5.01 12.08 -2.50
CA GLY A 26 5.09 11.49 -1.17
C GLY A 26 5.36 9.98 -1.19
N LYS A 27 5.97 9.49 -0.10
CA LYS A 27 6.29 8.07 0.12
C LYS A 27 5.29 7.35 1.02
N ARG A 28 4.31 8.08 1.55
CA ARG A 28 3.28 7.57 2.47
C ARG A 28 2.21 6.83 1.71
N ILE A 29 2.07 5.54 1.97
CA ILE A 29 1.07 4.67 1.36
C ILE A 29 0.19 4.01 2.43
N ALA A 30 -0.97 3.52 2.02
CA ALA A 30 -1.80 2.64 2.83
C ALA A 30 -1.95 1.29 2.11
N ILE A 31 -2.04 0.21 2.87
CA ILE A 31 -2.27 -1.13 2.34
C ILE A 31 -3.67 -1.57 2.74
N VAL A 32 -4.48 -1.95 1.76
CA VAL A 32 -5.85 -2.43 1.97
C VAL A 32 -5.94 -3.84 1.41
N GLY A 33 -6.36 -4.78 2.24
CA GLY A 33 -6.53 -6.18 1.88
C GLY A 33 -7.46 -6.90 2.85
N ASP A 34 -7.74 -8.15 2.55
CA ASP A 34 -8.53 -9.06 3.38
C ASP A 34 -7.80 -9.52 4.66
N GLY A 35 -6.50 -9.23 4.76
CA GLY A 35 -5.63 -9.54 5.89
C GLY A 35 -4.71 -10.72 5.62
N GLY A 36 -4.08 -11.24 6.68
CA GLY A 36 -3.20 -12.41 6.57
C GLY A 36 -1.80 -12.10 6.02
N GLY A 37 -1.08 -13.16 5.64
CA GLY A 37 0.35 -13.09 5.31
C GLY A 37 0.69 -12.27 4.06
N SER A 38 -0.24 -12.18 3.10
CA SER A 38 -0.06 -11.37 1.88
C SER A 38 0.06 -9.88 2.18
N VAL A 39 -0.77 -9.38 3.11
CA VAL A 39 -0.75 -7.97 3.55
C VAL A 39 0.53 -7.66 4.32
N VAL A 40 0.96 -8.58 5.19
CA VAL A 40 2.23 -8.44 5.94
C VAL A 40 3.42 -8.42 4.97
N ALA A 41 3.49 -9.37 4.04
CA ALA A 41 4.56 -9.44 3.05
C ALA A 41 4.61 -8.19 2.14
N SER A 42 3.45 -7.63 1.81
CA SER A 42 3.33 -6.37 1.06
C SER A 42 3.85 -5.18 1.86
N GLY A 43 3.54 -5.12 3.16
CA GLY A 43 4.08 -4.11 4.08
C GLY A 43 5.60 -4.15 4.15
N ASP A 44 6.16 -5.35 4.33
CA ASP A 44 7.61 -5.53 4.35
C ASP A 44 8.27 -5.15 3.01
N ALA A 45 7.63 -5.52 1.89
CA ALA A 45 8.13 -5.16 0.56
C ALA A 45 8.12 -3.64 0.34
N ALA A 46 7.07 -2.94 0.77
CA ALA A 46 6.98 -1.49 0.68
C ALA A 46 8.05 -0.79 1.51
N ILE A 47 8.26 -1.24 2.76
CA ILE A 47 9.31 -0.70 3.64
C ILE A 47 10.70 -0.93 3.03
N ARG A 48 10.97 -2.13 2.49
CA ARG A 48 12.24 -2.42 1.79
C ARG A 48 12.44 -1.56 0.54
N ALA A 49 11.36 -1.15 -0.13
CA ALA A 49 11.38 -0.23 -1.26
C ALA A 49 11.54 1.25 -0.84
N GLY A 50 11.62 1.54 0.46
CA GLY A 50 11.79 2.89 1.01
C GLY A 50 10.50 3.69 1.08
N LEU A 51 9.34 3.03 1.04
CA LEU A 51 8.04 3.64 1.30
C LEU A 51 7.73 3.66 2.79
N GLU A 52 6.81 4.56 3.16
CA GLU A 52 6.32 4.69 4.52
C GLU A 52 4.90 4.12 4.60
N VAL A 53 4.66 3.23 5.55
CA VAL A 53 3.34 2.68 5.85
C VAL A 53 2.90 3.21 7.22
N PRO A 54 2.55 4.50 7.33
CA PRO A 54 2.17 5.11 8.59
C PRO A 54 0.81 4.60 9.06
N VAL A 55 0.60 4.65 10.37
CA VAL A 55 -0.73 4.51 10.96
C VAL A 55 -1.66 5.60 10.39
N LEU A 56 -2.85 5.20 9.96
CA LEU A 56 -3.93 6.08 9.52
C LEU A 56 -4.33 7.03 10.64
N ARG A 57 -4.82 8.22 10.28
CA ARG A 57 -5.34 9.16 11.27
C ARG A 57 -6.54 8.56 12.00
N GLN A 58 -6.72 8.95 13.25
CA GLN A 58 -7.78 8.43 14.10
C GLN A 58 -9.17 8.59 13.46
N GLU A 59 -9.47 9.73 12.81
CA GLU A 59 -10.77 9.94 12.18
C GLU A 59 -11.01 8.93 11.03
N THR A 60 -9.95 8.60 10.29
CA THR A 60 -10.01 7.61 9.21
C THR A 60 -10.21 6.20 9.75
N GLN A 61 -9.51 5.83 10.83
CA GLN A 61 -9.70 4.54 11.48
C GLN A 61 -11.14 4.37 12.00
N GLU A 62 -11.69 5.40 12.63
CA GLU A 62 -13.07 5.40 13.14
C GLU A 62 -14.10 5.30 12.02
N ALA A 63 -13.90 6.01 10.91
CA ALA A 63 -14.76 5.90 9.73
C ALA A 63 -14.73 4.48 9.14
N LEU A 64 -13.55 3.86 9.01
CA LEU A 64 -13.40 2.50 8.50
C LEU A 64 -14.05 1.46 9.42
N ARG A 65 -13.89 1.58 10.74
CA ARG A 65 -14.52 0.67 11.72
C ARG A 65 -16.05 0.63 11.62
N LYS A 66 -16.69 1.72 11.19
CA LYS A 66 -18.15 1.77 10.97
C LYS A 66 -18.59 1.03 9.71
N LEU A 67 -17.69 0.87 8.74
CA LEU A 67 -17.97 0.24 7.44
C LEU A 67 -17.54 -1.22 7.38
N MET A 68 -16.64 -1.65 8.27
CA MET A 68 -16.01 -2.98 8.22
C MET A 68 -16.54 -3.91 9.33
N PRO A 69 -16.44 -5.24 9.15
CA PRO A 69 -16.76 -6.21 10.20
C PRO A 69 -15.90 -6.00 11.46
N ALA A 70 -16.42 -6.37 12.63
CA ALA A 70 -15.73 -6.19 13.92
C ALA A 70 -14.32 -6.84 14.00
N ARG A 71 -14.06 -7.86 13.18
CA ARG A 71 -12.75 -8.55 13.10
C ARG A 71 -11.71 -7.81 12.26
N ALA A 72 -12.08 -6.76 11.53
CA ALA A 72 -11.17 -6.04 10.65
C ALA A 72 -10.24 -5.11 11.46
N THR A 73 -9.02 -4.92 10.94
CA THR A 73 -8.05 -3.98 11.50
C THR A 73 -8.02 -2.72 10.63
N ALA A 74 -8.32 -1.57 11.25
CA ALA A 74 -8.23 -0.26 10.62
C ALA A 74 -7.14 0.55 11.33
N THR A 75 -5.88 0.31 10.96
CA THR A 75 -4.69 0.98 11.48
C THR A 75 -3.92 1.61 10.35
#